data_AF-A0A1G2HQE3-F1
#
_entry.id   AF-A0A1G2HQE3-F1
#
_cell.length_a   1.000
_cell.length_b   1.000
_cell.length_c   1.000
_cell.angle_alpha   90.00
_cell.angle_beta   90.00
_cell.angle_gamma   90.00
#
_symmetry.space_group_name_H-M   'P 1'
#
loop_
_entity.id
_entity.type
_entity.pdbx_description
1 polymer ?
#
loop_
_entity_poly.entity_id
_entity_poly.type
_entity_poly.pdbx_seq_one_letter_code
_entity_poly.pdbx_strand_id
1 'polypeptide(L)'
;MKKIIIFLLIIAILGAGIYFAFNYFVKPRIIETQIEGTNFTYCNDPDGNDIYTKGKSSYSSSGEDSRTGSMEDICDYYNENTSNRVGLVGEGICEGKIFKRVLMTCGWGYVCRSGACVKGTEDMGICYDSDNGKDVNKKGEIVGYGGTGEDSCWISTDGTTANGGGTDKCETEFTNNGRCYVSEYYCEGDSKKNEIIPCPNGCSEGACL
;
A
#
# COMPACT_ATOMS: atom_id res chain seq x y z
N MET A 1 -16.76 -52.88 20.44
CA MET A 1 -15.39 -52.33 20.48
C MET A 1 -14.82 -51.98 19.11
N LYS A 2 -14.68 -52.89 18.13
CA LYS A 2 -14.12 -52.56 16.79
C LYS A 2 -14.77 -51.34 16.09
N LYS A 3 -16.10 -51.24 16.09
CA LYS A 3 -16.82 -50.09 15.47
C LYS A 3 -16.52 -48.75 16.15
N ILE A 4 -16.31 -48.74 17.46
CA ILE A 4 -15.97 -47.52 18.23
C ILE A 4 -14.55 -47.06 17.90
N ILE A 5 -13.61 -48.01 17.80
CA ILE A 5 -12.22 -47.70 17.43
C ILE A 5 -12.17 -47.11 16.01
N ILE A 6 -12.88 -47.71 15.04
CA ILE A 6 -12.93 -47.19 13.67
C ILE A 6 -13.52 -45.76 13.64
N PHE A 7 -14.61 -45.53 14.38
CA PHE A 7 -15.22 -44.20 14.45
C PHE A 7 -14.29 -43.14 15.04
N LEU A 8 -13.57 -43.45 16.13
CA LEU A 8 -12.58 -42.56 16.72
C LEU A 8 -11.41 -42.26 15.76
N LEU A 9 -10.99 -43.26 14.99
CA LEU A 9 -9.92 -43.11 14.01
C LEU A 9 -10.33 -42.19 12.85
N ILE A 10 -11.59 -42.29 12.39
CA ILE A 10 -12.16 -41.37 11.39
C ILE A 10 -12.20 -39.93 11.92
N ILE A 11 -12.66 -39.72 13.16
CA ILE A 11 -12.68 -38.38 13.77
C ILE A 11 -11.27 -37.81 13.90
N ALA A 12 -10.29 -38.62 14.31
CA ALA A 12 -8.90 -38.18 14.42
C ALA A 12 -8.32 -37.77 13.07
N ILE A 13 -8.59 -38.54 12.01
CA ILE A 13 -8.15 -38.22 10.64
C ILE A 13 -8.82 -36.93 10.14
N LEU A 14 -10.13 -36.79 10.34
CA LEU A 14 -10.86 -35.58 9.95
C LEU A 14 -10.38 -34.36 10.74
N GLY A 15 -10.17 -34.49 12.05
CA GLY A 15 -9.64 -33.43 12.91
C GLY A 15 -8.23 -33.00 12.49
N ALA A 16 -7.35 -33.96 12.18
CA ALA A 16 -6.03 -33.66 11.64
C ALA A 16 -6.12 -32.95 10.29
N GLY A 17 -6.97 -33.45 9.37
CA GLY A 17 -7.19 -32.82 8.06
C GLY A 17 -7.68 -31.37 8.17
N ILE A 18 -8.66 -31.12 9.04
CA ILE A 18 -9.16 -29.76 9.32
C ILE A 18 -8.06 -28.90 9.94
N TYR A 19 -7.28 -29.43 10.89
CA TYR A 19 -6.18 -28.69 11.51
C TYR A 19 -5.09 -28.29 10.51
N PHE A 20 -4.72 -29.20 9.60
CA PHE A 20 -3.74 -28.91 8.55
C PHE A 20 -4.29 -27.91 7.53
N ALA A 21 -5.53 -28.06 7.09
CA ALA A 21 -6.18 -27.09 6.21
C ALA A 21 -6.27 -25.71 6.88
N PHE A 22 -6.68 -25.65 8.14
CA PHE A 22 -6.75 -24.42 8.91
C PHE A 22 -5.38 -23.74 9.01
N ASN A 23 -4.33 -24.46 9.43
CA ASN A 23 -2.98 -23.89 9.49
C ASN A 23 -2.46 -23.44 8.13
N TYR A 24 -2.82 -24.16 7.06
CA TYR A 24 -2.42 -23.84 5.70
C TYR A 24 -3.02 -22.50 5.22
N PHE A 25 -4.26 -22.19 5.60
CA PHE A 25 -4.94 -20.95 5.19
C PHE A 25 -4.79 -19.80 6.19
N VAL A 26 -4.49 -20.09 7.46
CA VAL A 26 -4.39 -19.08 8.51
C VAL A 26 -3.08 -18.31 8.44
N LYS A 27 -1.99 -18.94 8.00
CA LYS A 27 -0.67 -18.30 7.97
C LYS A 27 -0.42 -17.63 6.62
N PRO A 28 0.31 -16.49 6.61
CA PRO A 28 0.89 -15.95 5.40
C PRO A 28 1.69 -17.01 4.63
N ARG A 29 1.60 -16.97 3.30
CA ARG A 29 2.37 -17.83 2.40
C ARG A 29 2.95 -17.02 1.27
N ILE A 30 4.17 -17.37 0.87
CA ILE A 30 4.80 -16.85 -0.34
C ILE A 30 4.12 -17.49 -1.56
N ILE A 31 3.62 -16.65 -2.45
CA ILE A 31 3.04 -17.00 -3.74
C ILE A 31 4.13 -16.96 -4.82
N GLU A 32 4.96 -15.92 -4.79
CA GLU A 32 5.97 -15.67 -5.80
C GLU A 32 7.25 -15.12 -5.16
N THR A 33 8.39 -15.41 -5.78
CA THR A 33 9.68 -14.81 -5.42
C THR A 33 10.42 -14.47 -6.70
N GLN A 34 10.79 -13.22 -6.84
CA GLN A 34 11.56 -12.69 -7.96
C GLN A 34 12.91 -12.16 -7.43
N ILE A 35 14.01 -12.60 -8.04
CA ILE A 35 15.34 -12.07 -7.74
C ILE A 35 15.59 -10.88 -8.65
N GLU A 36 15.60 -9.67 -8.09
CA GLU A 36 15.83 -8.44 -8.84
C GLU A 36 17.32 -8.21 -9.13
N GLY A 37 18.18 -8.73 -8.26
CA GLY A 37 19.61 -8.69 -8.47
C GLY A 37 20.42 -9.44 -7.41
N THR A 38 21.68 -9.66 -7.73
CA THR A 38 22.65 -10.31 -6.84
C THR A 38 23.92 -9.47 -6.77
N ASN A 39 24.73 -9.70 -5.73
CA ASN A 39 26.01 -9.02 -5.51
C ASN A 39 25.92 -7.50 -5.35
N PHE A 40 24.85 -7.01 -4.75
CA PHE A 40 24.77 -5.61 -4.36
C PHE A 40 25.89 -5.25 -3.36
N THR A 41 26.44 -4.04 -3.47
CA THR A 41 27.36 -3.50 -2.47
C THR A 41 26.64 -3.18 -1.16
N TYR A 42 25.37 -2.79 -1.27
CA TYR A 42 24.49 -2.48 -0.17
C TYR A 42 23.10 -3.05 -0.45
N CYS A 43 22.52 -3.72 0.54
CA CYS A 43 21.11 -4.11 0.56
C CYS A 43 20.67 -3.96 2.01
N ASN A 44 19.63 -3.18 2.25
CA ASN A 44 19.11 -2.94 3.57
C ASN A 44 17.59 -3.00 3.54
N ASP A 45 17.07 -3.74 4.51
CA ASP A 45 15.68 -4.09 4.72
C ASP A 45 15.46 -3.99 6.23
N PRO A 46 15.04 -2.81 6.74
CA PRO A 46 15.06 -2.51 8.17
C PRO A 46 14.10 -3.35 9.01
N ASP A 47 12.98 -3.74 8.42
CA ASP A 47 11.92 -4.54 9.05
C ASP A 47 11.96 -6.02 8.65
N GLY A 48 12.70 -6.35 7.60
CA GLY A 48 12.98 -7.73 7.23
C GLY A 48 11.83 -8.32 6.43
N ASN A 49 11.37 -9.51 6.83
CA ASN A 49 10.17 -10.13 6.26
C ASN A 49 9.00 -9.91 7.23
N ASP A 50 8.59 -8.65 7.39
CA ASP A 50 7.48 -8.23 8.24
C ASP A 50 6.36 -7.61 7.41
N ILE A 51 5.53 -8.48 6.82
CA ILE A 51 4.34 -8.07 6.07
C ILE A 51 3.27 -7.33 6.90
N TYR A 52 3.40 -7.18 8.23
CA TYR A 52 2.41 -6.50 9.07
C TYR A 52 2.74 -5.03 9.32
N THR A 53 3.96 -4.62 9.00
CA THR A 53 4.41 -3.23 9.05
C THR A 53 4.71 -2.79 7.62
N LYS A 54 4.40 -1.54 7.26
CA LYS A 54 4.80 -1.05 5.94
C LYS A 54 6.31 -0.78 5.95
N GLY A 55 7.04 -1.53 5.14
CA GLY A 55 8.48 -1.45 4.99
C GLY A 55 8.96 -0.69 3.77
N LYS A 56 10.28 -0.47 3.78
CA LYS A 56 11.03 0.04 2.63
C LYS A 56 12.42 -0.56 2.59
N SER A 57 12.64 -1.36 1.56
CA SER A 57 13.95 -1.91 1.25
C SER A 57 14.70 -1.06 0.25
N SER A 58 16.03 -1.04 0.36
CA SER A 58 16.93 -0.25 -0.47
C SER A 58 18.17 -1.05 -0.84
N TYR A 59 18.66 -0.84 -2.06
CA TYR A 59 19.82 -1.56 -2.57
C TYR A 59 20.66 -0.68 -3.49
N SER A 60 21.97 -0.94 -3.55
CA SER A 60 22.87 -0.34 -4.52
C SER A 60 24.02 -1.27 -4.94
N SER A 61 24.43 -1.18 -6.19
CA SER A 61 25.63 -1.82 -6.75
C SER A 61 26.66 -0.79 -7.20
N SER A 62 27.94 -1.13 -7.08
CA SER A 62 29.06 -0.36 -7.64
C SER A 62 29.60 -1.01 -8.91
N GLY A 63 30.00 -0.23 -9.91
CA GLY A 63 30.61 -0.72 -11.15
C GLY A 63 30.09 0.04 -12.37
N GLU A 64 30.46 -0.43 -13.57
CA GLU A 64 29.94 0.10 -14.85
C GLU A 64 28.40 0.00 -14.93
N ASP A 65 27.81 -1.05 -14.33
CA ASP A 65 26.37 -1.25 -14.20
C ASP A 65 25.86 -0.85 -12.80
N SER A 66 26.21 0.35 -12.33
CA SER A 66 25.72 0.84 -11.05
C SER A 66 24.20 0.96 -11.07
N ARG A 67 23.52 0.23 -10.18
CA ARG A 67 22.08 0.30 -9.96
C ARG A 67 21.85 0.75 -8.54
N THR A 68 20.98 1.73 -8.35
CA THR A 68 20.46 2.10 -7.03
C THR A 68 18.96 2.07 -7.12
N GLY A 69 18.30 1.50 -6.12
CA GLY A 69 16.86 1.40 -6.07
C GLY A 69 16.34 1.26 -4.66
N SER A 70 15.04 1.47 -4.52
CA SER A 70 14.30 1.16 -3.31
C SER A 70 12.91 0.67 -3.70
N MET A 71 12.34 -0.17 -2.87
CA MET A 71 10.98 -0.66 -3.01
C MET A 71 10.28 -0.49 -1.66
N GLU A 72 9.14 0.18 -1.66
CA GLU A 72 8.21 0.15 -0.53
C GLU A 72 7.30 -1.07 -0.68
N ASP A 73 6.79 -1.55 0.44
CA ASP A 73 5.81 -2.61 0.40
C ASP A 73 4.51 -2.12 -0.23
N ILE A 74 3.92 -2.96 -1.07
CA ILE A 74 2.75 -2.62 -1.87
C ILE A 74 1.67 -3.69 -1.75
N CYS A 75 0.43 -3.28 -1.96
CA CYS A 75 -0.67 -4.21 -2.13
C CYS A 75 -0.94 -4.47 -3.61
N ASP A 76 -0.88 -5.73 -4.01
CA ASP A 76 -1.32 -6.19 -5.32
C ASP A 76 -2.77 -6.69 -5.21
N TYR A 77 -3.71 -5.86 -5.65
CA TYR A 77 -5.15 -6.15 -5.68
C TYR A 77 -5.62 -6.78 -6.99
N TYR A 78 -4.75 -6.91 -7.99
CA TYR A 78 -5.11 -7.38 -9.33
C TYR A 78 -4.54 -8.76 -9.65
N ASN A 79 -3.89 -9.39 -8.68
CA ASN A 79 -3.33 -10.72 -8.83
C ASN A 79 -4.43 -11.79 -8.96
N GLU A 80 -4.31 -12.66 -9.95
CA GLU A 80 -5.27 -13.75 -10.19
C GLU A 80 -5.34 -14.78 -9.05
N ASN A 81 -4.33 -14.84 -8.18
CA ASN A 81 -4.27 -15.77 -7.06
C ASN A 81 -4.98 -15.27 -5.79
N THR A 82 -5.59 -14.07 -5.83
CA THR A 82 -6.32 -13.49 -4.69
C THR A 82 -7.65 -12.90 -5.15
N SER A 83 -8.59 -12.75 -4.22
CA SER A 83 -9.77 -11.90 -4.46
C SER A 83 -9.33 -10.45 -4.52
N ASN A 84 -9.88 -9.69 -5.47
CA ASN A 84 -9.49 -8.29 -5.73
C ASN A 84 -9.57 -7.37 -4.50
N ARG A 85 -10.29 -7.78 -3.43
CA ARG A 85 -10.44 -7.00 -2.19
C ARG A 85 -9.54 -7.43 -1.03
N VAL A 86 -8.91 -8.61 -1.12
CA VAL A 86 -7.97 -9.10 -0.09
C VAL A 86 -6.56 -8.59 -0.38
N GLY A 87 -6.15 -8.68 -1.65
CA GLY A 87 -4.81 -8.30 -2.10
C GLY A 87 -3.71 -9.27 -1.64
N LEU A 88 -2.51 -9.09 -2.19
CA LEU A 88 -1.26 -9.72 -1.74
C LEU A 88 -0.29 -8.62 -1.32
N VAL A 89 0.51 -8.84 -0.28
CA VAL A 89 1.62 -7.95 0.07
C VAL A 89 2.80 -8.29 -0.82
N GLY A 90 3.26 -7.31 -1.58
CA GLY A 90 4.54 -7.36 -2.27
C GLY A 90 5.59 -6.67 -1.41
N GLU A 91 6.57 -7.44 -0.93
CA GLU A 91 7.62 -6.98 -0.01
C GLU A 91 8.99 -7.11 -0.66
N GLY A 92 9.83 -6.10 -0.45
CA GLY A 92 11.23 -6.14 -0.86
C GLY A 92 12.08 -6.70 0.27
N ILE A 93 12.81 -7.79 0.04
CA ILE A 93 13.62 -8.46 1.06
C ILE A 93 15.11 -8.41 0.70
N CYS A 94 15.94 -8.08 1.68
CA CYS A 94 17.40 -8.20 1.57
C CYS A 94 17.95 -9.42 2.30
N GLU A 95 18.43 -10.41 1.54
CA GLU A 95 19.19 -11.55 2.08
C GLU A 95 20.68 -11.38 1.76
N GLY A 96 21.39 -10.70 2.66
CA GLY A 96 22.80 -10.36 2.46
C GLY A 96 22.98 -9.36 1.32
N LYS A 97 23.53 -9.81 0.18
CA LYS A 97 23.76 -8.97 -1.02
C LYS A 97 22.80 -9.26 -2.16
N ILE A 98 21.69 -9.94 -1.86
CA ILE A 98 20.65 -10.31 -2.82
C ILE A 98 19.40 -9.54 -2.46
N PHE A 99 18.87 -8.79 -3.42
CA PHE A 99 17.57 -8.14 -3.29
C PHE A 99 16.52 -9.00 -4.00
N LYS A 100 15.45 -9.35 -3.28
CA LYS A 100 14.33 -10.13 -3.80
C LYS A 100 13.04 -9.35 -3.61
N ARG A 101 12.11 -9.54 -4.52
CA ARG A 101 10.71 -9.20 -4.31
C ARG A 101 9.95 -10.48 -4.00
N VAL A 102 9.22 -10.51 -2.89
CA VAL A 102 8.30 -11.61 -2.57
C VAL A 102 6.87 -11.11 -2.64
N LEU A 103 5.97 -11.99 -3.05
CA LEU A 103 4.54 -11.73 -3.04
C LEU A 103 3.87 -12.72 -2.09
N MET A 104 3.14 -12.21 -1.10
CA MET A 104 2.66 -13.00 0.04
C MET A 104 1.17 -12.77 0.31
N THR A 105 0.47 -13.82 0.74
CA THR A 105 -0.89 -13.66 1.29
C THR A 105 -0.83 -13.15 2.73
N CYS A 106 -1.84 -12.43 3.19
CA CYS A 106 -1.94 -12.01 4.60
C CYS A 106 -2.39 -13.10 5.59
N GLY A 107 -2.86 -14.25 5.09
CA GLY A 107 -3.48 -15.27 5.93
C GLY A 107 -4.92 -14.91 6.34
N TRP A 108 -5.59 -15.84 7.04
CA TRP A 108 -7.00 -15.69 7.37
C TRP A 108 -7.23 -14.61 8.44
N GLY A 109 -8.18 -13.70 8.16
CA GLY A 109 -8.58 -12.61 9.06
C GLY A 109 -7.79 -11.34 8.85
N TYR A 110 -6.96 -11.30 7.81
CA TYR A 110 -6.16 -10.16 7.42
C TYR A 110 -6.32 -9.88 5.93
N VAL A 111 -6.16 -8.61 5.56
CA VAL A 111 -6.19 -8.12 4.18
C VAL A 111 -5.03 -7.16 3.98
N CYS A 112 -4.52 -7.04 2.76
CA CYS A 112 -3.46 -6.09 2.45
C CYS A 112 -4.05 -4.69 2.35
N ARG A 113 -3.55 -3.73 3.14
CA ARG A 113 -3.85 -2.30 3.01
C ARG A 113 -2.56 -1.51 3.14
N SER A 114 -2.35 -0.56 2.24
CA SER A 114 -1.21 0.36 2.30
C SER A 114 0.17 -0.33 2.42
N GLY A 115 0.34 -1.49 1.77
CA GLY A 115 1.58 -2.26 1.82
C GLY A 115 1.71 -3.21 3.01
N ALA A 116 0.74 -3.27 3.92
CA ALA A 116 0.80 -4.12 5.11
C ALA A 116 -0.46 -4.99 5.27
N CYS A 117 -0.30 -6.12 5.94
CA CYS A 117 -1.39 -6.99 6.34
C CYS A 117 -2.06 -6.43 7.60
N VAL A 118 -3.31 -5.98 7.46
CA VAL A 118 -4.11 -5.45 8.56
C VAL A 118 -5.28 -6.39 8.84
N LYS A 119 -5.73 -6.42 10.10
CA LYS A 119 -6.87 -7.25 10.49
C LYS A 119 -8.13 -6.77 9.77
N GLY A 120 -8.80 -7.66 9.06
CA GLY A 120 -9.95 -7.30 8.23
C GLY A 120 -10.59 -8.48 7.51
N THR A 121 -11.63 -8.18 6.74
CA THR A 121 -12.35 -9.15 5.89
C THR A 121 -12.34 -8.65 4.44
N GLU A 122 -12.74 -9.49 3.49
CA GLU A 122 -12.84 -9.12 2.07
C GLU A 122 -13.82 -7.96 1.80
N ASP A 123 -14.77 -7.72 2.71
CA ASP A 123 -15.71 -6.60 2.62
C ASP A 123 -15.09 -5.26 3.01
N MET A 124 -13.95 -5.27 3.73
CA MET A 124 -13.25 -4.05 4.13
C MET A 124 -12.90 -3.23 2.88
N GLY A 125 -13.20 -1.93 2.88
CA GLY A 125 -12.81 -1.03 1.80
C GLY A 125 -11.30 -1.05 1.57
N ILE A 126 -10.88 -0.95 0.31
CA ILE A 126 -9.47 -0.76 -0.06
C ILE A 126 -9.07 0.69 0.13
N CYS A 127 -10.01 1.59 -0.17
CA CYS A 127 -9.74 3.00 -0.07
C CYS A 127 -9.80 3.47 1.37
N TYR A 128 -8.73 4.12 1.81
CA TYR A 128 -8.62 4.81 3.09
C TYR A 128 -8.19 6.24 2.82
N ASP A 129 -8.84 7.17 3.50
CA ASP A 129 -8.67 8.61 3.36
C ASP A 129 -8.58 9.18 4.78
N SER A 130 -7.48 9.86 5.06
CA SER A 130 -7.12 10.29 6.42
C SER A 130 -7.90 11.51 6.94
N ASP A 131 -8.53 12.27 6.04
CA ASP A 131 -9.37 13.42 6.38
C ASP A 131 -10.87 13.10 6.29
N ASN A 132 -11.22 11.94 5.74
CA ASN A 132 -12.58 11.41 5.55
C ASN A 132 -13.35 12.11 4.42
N GLY A 133 -12.66 12.51 3.35
CA GLY A 133 -13.30 12.85 2.10
C GLY A 133 -12.59 14.01 1.41
N LYS A 134 -13.23 15.18 1.45
CA LYS A 134 -12.75 16.39 0.77
C LYS A 134 -12.58 17.53 1.77
N ASP A 135 -11.91 17.26 2.90
CA ASP A 135 -11.66 18.30 3.90
C ASP A 135 -10.41 19.12 3.56
N VAL A 136 -10.61 20.10 2.70
CA VAL A 136 -9.58 21.04 2.23
C VAL A 136 -8.84 21.81 3.33
N ASN A 137 -9.30 21.79 4.59
CA ASN A 137 -8.65 22.49 5.70
C ASN A 137 -7.71 21.58 6.50
N LYS A 138 -7.58 20.30 6.12
CA LYS A 138 -6.74 19.32 6.77
C LYS A 138 -5.99 18.55 5.70
N LYS A 139 -4.66 18.48 5.81
CA LYS A 139 -3.87 17.65 4.89
C LYS A 139 -4.35 16.19 4.96
N GLY A 140 -4.79 15.69 3.82
CA GLY A 140 -5.16 14.32 3.56
C GLY A 140 -4.04 13.45 3.00
N GLU A 141 -4.09 12.18 3.36
CA GLU A 141 -3.39 11.09 2.69
C GLU A 141 -4.44 10.04 2.29
N ILE A 142 -4.32 9.54 1.07
CA ILE A 142 -5.19 8.51 0.53
C ILE A 142 -4.40 7.28 0.12
N VAL A 143 -5.00 6.11 0.33
CA VAL A 143 -4.62 4.85 -0.33
C VAL A 143 -5.87 4.29 -0.97
N GLY A 144 -5.81 3.88 -2.25
CA GLY A 144 -6.94 3.24 -2.92
C GLY A 144 -6.52 2.54 -4.23
N TYR A 145 -7.48 2.09 -5.02
CA TYR A 145 -7.19 1.70 -6.40
C TYR A 145 -6.63 2.91 -7.16
N GLY A 146 -5.46 2.74 -7.80
CA GLY A 146 -4.68 3.83 -8.40
C GLY A 146 -3.51 4.32 -7.54
N GLY A 147 -3.24 3.65 -6.41
CA GLY A 147 -2.06 3.88 -5.57
C GLY A 147 -2.32 4.81 -4.40
N THR A 148 -1.26 5.42 -3.88
CA THR A 148 -1.32 6.43 -2.83
C THR A 148 -1.45 7.83 -3.41
N GLY A 149 -1.85 8.79 -2.59
CA GLY A 149 -1.88 10.22 -2.92
C GLY A 149 -1.84 11.03 -1.62
N GLU A 150 -1.39 12.27 -1.71
CA GLU A 150 -1.42 13.22 -0.60
C GLU A 150 -1.93 14.54 -1.12
N ASP A 151 -2.69 15.25 -0.29
CA ASP A 151 -3.12 16.59 -0.62
C ASP A 151 -1.92 17.52 -0.73
N SER A 152 -1.98 18.38 -1.73
CA SER A 152 -0.88 19.30 -2.03
C SER A 152 -1.44 20.62 -2.52
N CYS A 153 -0.70 21.70 -2.29
CA CYS A 153 -1.08 22.98 -2.84
C CYS A 153 -0.89 22.96 -4.35
N TRP A 154 -1.76 23.65 -5.06
CA TRP A 154 -1.75 23.72 -6.52
C TRP A 154 -1.81 25.18 -6.97
N ILE A 155 -0.83 25.57 -7.80
CA ILE A 155 -0.80 26.91 -8.39
C ILE A 155 -1.29 26.84 -9.83
N SER A 156 -2.29 27.64 -10.13
CA SER A 156 -2.74 27.87 -11.51
C SER A 156 -1.90 28.94 -12.21
N THR A 157 -1.51 28.68 -13.45
CA THR A 157 -0.75 29.63 -14.29
C THR A 157 -1.66 30.63 -15.02
N ASP A 158 -2.91 30.26 -15.28
CA ASP A 158 -3.88 31.08 -16.03
C ASP A 158 -5.15 31.44 -15.23
N GLY A 159 -5.23 31.02 -13.97
CA GLY A 159 -6.40 31.20 -13.11
C GLY A 159 -7.46 30.11 -13.24
N THR A 160 -7.19 29.02 -13.97
CA THR A 160 -8.05 27.83 -14.06
C THR A 160 -7.47 26.62 -13.30
N THR A 161 -8.31 25.67 -12.95
CA THR A 161 -7.89 24.43 -12.27
C THR A 161 -7.09 23.47 -13.17
N ALA A 162 -7.12 23.65 -14.49
CA ALA A 162 -6.54 22.70 -15.45
C ALA A 162 -5.05 22.95 -15.75
N ASN A 163 -4.57 24.19 -15.63
CA ASN A 163 -3.22 24.58 -16.04
C ASN A 163 -2.39 25.03 -14.84
N GLY A 164 -1.58 24.14 -14.27
CA GLY A 164 -0.84 24.41 -13.04
C GLY A 164 0.14 23.31 -12.65
N GLY A 165 0.59 23.38 -11.40
CA GLY A 165 1.46 22.37 -10.81
C GLY A 165 1.38 22.35 -9.28
N GLY A 166 1.76 21.20 -8.72
CA GLY A 166 1.86 21.00 -7.27
C GLY A 166 3.00 21.81 -6.66
N THR A 167 2.78 22.29 -5.44
CA THR A 167 3.73 23.06 -4.61
C THR A 167 3.45 22.77 -3.13
N ASP A 168 4.41 23.05 -2.26
CA ASP A 168 4.23 22.92 -0.80
C ASP A 168 3.37 24.06 -0.24
N LYS A 169 3.39 25.22 -0.90
CA LYS A 169 2.60 26.40 -0.52
C LYS A 169 2.32 27.32 -1.69
N CYS A 170 1.26 28.10 -1.59
CA CYS A 170 1.01 29.21 -2.51
C CYS A 170 1.76 30.47 -2.08
N GLU A 171 2.47 31.10 -3.00
CA GLU A 171 3.04 32.42 -2.74
C GLU A 171 1.95 33.51 -2.67
N THR A 172 2.26 34.64 -2.04
CA THR A 172 1.31 35.76 -1.86
C THR A 172 0.77 36.28 -3.19
N GLU A 173 1.58 36.29 -4.25
CA GLU A 173 1.15 36.70 -5.59
C GLU A 173 0.01 35.80 -6.12
N PHE A 174 0.13 34.48 -5.99
CA PHE A 174 -0.90 33.55 -6.47
C PHE A 174 -2.16 33.62 -5.61
N THR A 175 -2.00 33.79 -4.30
CA THR A 175 -3.14 33.95 -3.37
C THR A 175 -3.94 35.20 -3.70
N ASN A 176 -3.27 36.36 -3.83
CA ASN A 176 -3.93 37.64 -4.13
C ASN A 176 -4.63 37.67 -5.49
N ASN A 177 -4.16 36.85 -6.44
CA ASN A 177 -4.74 36.74 -7.78
C ASN A 177 -5.78 35.61 -7.91
N GLY A 178 -6.16 34.94 -6.82
CA GLY A 178 -7.13 33.84 -6.85
C GLY A 178 -6.64 32.60 -7.61
N ARG A 179 -5.32 32.40 -7.66
CA ARG A 179 -4.65 31.31 -8.39
C ARG A 179 -4.13 30.19 -7.49
N CYS A 180 -4.53 30.23 -6.21
CA CYS A 180 -4.17 29.23 -5.22
C CYS A 180 -5.30 28.23 -5.02
N TYR A 181 -4.94 26.94 -5.07
CA TYR A 181 -5.85 25.80 -4.94
C TYR A 181 -5.20 24.73 -4.07
N VAL A 182 -5.98 23.73 -3.67
CA VAL A 182 -5.52 22.44 -3.16
C VAL A 182 -5.87 21.35 -4.17
N SER A 183 -4.94 20.44 -4.43
CA SER A 183 -5.22 19.18 -5.11
C SER A 183 -5.65 18.17 -4.06
N GLU A 184 -6.95 18.07 -3.86
CA GLU A 184 -7.61 17.21 -2.88
C GLU A 184 -7.74 15.80 -3.41
N TYR A 185 -7.22 14.81 -2.70
CA TYR A 185 -7.43 13.40 -2.99
C TYR A 185 -8.47 12.80 -2.06
N TYR A 186 -9.37 11.99 -2.62
CA TYR A 186 -10.49 11.44 -1.86
C TYR A 186 -10.94 10.06 -2.35
N CYS A 187 -11.58 9.31 -1.45
CA CYS A 187 -12.12 8.00 -1.77
C CYS A 187 -13.49 8.09 -2.46
N GLU A 188 -13.61 7.56 -3.68
CA GLU A 188 -14.90 7.25 -4.31
C GLU A 188 -15.06 5.73 -4.40
N GLY A 189 -15.73 5.16 -3.41
CA GLY A 189 -15.74 3.71 -3.19
C GLY A 189 -14.33 3.22 -2.86
N ASP A 190 -13.83 2.24 -3.62
CA ASP A 190 -12.46 1.73 -3.47
C ASP A 190 -11.43 2.49 -4.35
N SER A 191 -11.87 3.48 -5.13
CA SER A 191 -11.00 4.19 -6.09
C SER A 191 -10.47 5.49 -5.51
N LYS A 192 -9.17 5.74 -5.72
CA LYS A 192 -8.58 7.06 -5.52
C LYS A 192 -9.10 8.03 -6.57
N LYS A 193 -9.58 9.19 -6.14
CA LYS A 193 -9.93 10.33 -7.00
C LYS A 193 -9.15 11.56 -6.57
N ASN A 194 -9.12 12.56 -7.44
CA ASN A 194 -8.59 13.87 -7.10
C ASN A 194 -9.49 14.99 -7.66
N GLU A 195 -9.47 16.14 -7.00
CA GLU A 195 -10.15 17.36 -7.43
C GLU A 195 -9.29 18.58 -7.06
N ILE A 196 -9.29 19.60 -7.92
CA ILE A 196 -8.57 20.85 -7.65
C ILE A 196 -9.59 21.86 -7.10
N ILE A 197 -9.44 22.27 -5.83
CA ILE A 197 -10.40 23.10 -5.10
C ILE A 197 -9.77 24.46 -4.74
N PRO A 198 -10.45 25.61 -4.94
CA PRO A 198 -9.87 26.92 -4.64
C PRO A 198 -9.58 27.12 -3.13
N CYS A 199 -8.44 27.75 -2.81
CA CYS A 199 -8.08 28.20 -1.47
C CYS A 199 -7.91 29.74 -1.43
N PRO A 200 -8.98 30.51 -1.15
CA PRO A 200 -8.96 31.98 -1.25
C PRO A 200 -7.94 32.67 -0.33
N ASN A 201 -7.64 32.09 0.82
CA ASN A 201 -6.69 32.64 1.79
C ASN A 201 -5.27 32.07 1.65
N GLY A 202 -5.03 31.24 0.62
CA GLY A 202 -3.78 30.53 0.42
C GLY A 202 -3.86 29.07 0.84
N CYS A 203 -2.82 28.33 0.51
CA CYS A 203 -2.62 26.92 0.85
C CYS A 203 -1.21 26.73 1.39
N SER A 204 -1.06 25.89 2.40
CA SER A 204 0.22 25.45 2.95
C SER A 204 0.13 23.99 3.35
N GLU A 205 1.17 23.22 3.01
CA GLU A 205 1.28 21.80 3.38
C GLU A 205 0.05 20.97 2.96
N GLY A 206 -0.52 21.27 1.79
CA GLY A 206 -1.69 20.56 1.27
C GLY A 206 -3.03 20.90 1.94
N ALA A 207 -3.12 21.99 2.70
CA ALA A 207 -4.38 22.47 3.28
C ALA A 207 -4.60 23.97 3.02
N CYS A 208 -5.85 24.38 2.82
CA CYS A 208 -6.26 25.79 2.77
C CYS A 208 -6.09 26.48 4.14
N LEU A 209 -5.83 27.80 4.11
CA LEU A 209 -5.60 28.65 5.30
C LEU A 209 -6.83 29.45 5.79
#